data_AF-L7ISR4-F1
#
_entry.id   AF-L7ISR4-F1
#
_cell.length_a   1.000
_cell.length_b   1.000
_cell.length_c   1.000
_cell.angle_alpha   90.00
_cell.angle_beta   90.00
_cell.angle_gamma   90.00
#
_symmetry.space_group_name_H-M   'P 1'
#
loop_
_entity.id
_entity.type
_entity.pdbx_description
1 polymer ?
#
loop_
_entity_poly.entity_id
_entity_poly.type
_entity_poly.pdbx_seq_one_letter_code
_entity_poly.pdbx_strand_id
1 'polypeptide(L)'
;MYGSTIALGFGLVSAIIGAAGAASVPNIVYRGDHRSPAIIHKQGGFFARGYAVGVEPDPKFPYHKHVEHNPFDPENLKSPFLSVSSRRDIAQFHIRHYMPENNKNYVYVYHINTTGVVKQYYHDVNALYAEDEVEHTFSYENEFLSDHPILWRAITGWDVVNPQGVIKETVTVENLMHMIASTRGGTPVTPEKVQRILDWAYVAYNGLDELKKATEEKLAKEKAGGQRGAARHVQPQLL
;
A
#
# COMPACT_ATOMS: atom_id res chain seq x y z
N MET A 1 -4.63 66.28 48.23
CA MET A 1 -3.82 65.05 48.32
C MET A 1 -4.41 64.05 47.34
N TYR A 2 -3.60 63.65 46.36
CA TYR A 2 -4.01 62.82 45.23
C TYR A 2 -4.36 61.40 45.70
N GLY A 3 -5.47 60.88 45.19
CA GLY A 3 -5.94 59.52 45.44
C GLY A 3 -5.16 58.48 44.65
N SER A 4 -5.21 57.24 45.16
CA SER A 4 -4.79 56.04 44.43
C SER A 4 -5.91 55.01 44.55
N THR A 5 -6.73 54.91 43.51
CA THR A 5 -7.61 53.77 43.29
C THR A 5 -6.86 52.79 42.40
N ILE A 6 -6.36 51.70 42.97
CA ILE A 6 -5.74 50.62 42.20
C ILE A 6 -6.87 49.82 41.54
N ALA A 7 -7.06 50.03 40.24
CA ALA A 7 -7.95 49.23 39.43
C ALA A 7 -7.30 47.86 39.15
N LEU A 8 -7.85 46.81 39.77
CA LEU A 8 -7.55 45.42 39.44
C LEU A 8 -8.20 45.08 38.09
N GLY A 9 -7.43 45.25 37.00
CA GLY A 9 -7.79 44.74 35.70
C GLY A 9 -7.54 43.24 35.63
N PHE A 10 -8.58 42.43 35.83
CA PHE A 10 -8.59 41.03 35.40
C PHE A 10 -8.65 41.00 33.87
N GLY A 11 -7.48 40.87 33.25
CA GLY A 11 -7.38 40.57 31.83
C GLY A 11 -8.02 39.21 31.56
N LEU A 12 -9.19 39.24 30.92
CA LEU A 12 -9.83 38.09 30.34
C LEU A 12 -8.91 37.58 29.20
N VAL A 13 -8.03 36.63 29.51
CA VAL A 13 -7.35 35.84 28.48
C VAL A 13 -8.43 34.94 27.89
N SER A 14 -9.15 35.45 26.89
CA SER A 14 -9.98 34.62 26.01
C SER A 14 -9.05 33.62 25.36
N ALA A 15 -9.02 32.41 25.92
CA ALA A 15 -8.47 31.24 25.28
C ALA A 15 -9.17 31.12 23.92
N ILE A 16 -8.46 31.46 22.84
CA ILE A 16 -8.80 30.98 21.52
C ILE A 16 -8.53 29.48 21.58
N ILE A 17 -9.51 28.73 22.07
CA ILE A 17 -9.60 27.30 21.80
C ILE A 17 -9.93 27.26 20.30
N GLY A 18 -8.87 27.31 19.49
CA GLY A 18 -8.99 26.96 18.09
C GLY A 18 -9.58 25.57 18.08
N ALA A 19 -10.78 25.44 17.52
CA ALA A 19 -11.34 24.14 17.18
C ALA A 19 -10.27 23.44 16.34
N ALA A 20 -9.53 22.52 16.94
CA ALA A 20 -8.76 21.53 16.21
C ALA A 20 -9.80 20.74 15.44
N GLY A 21 -10.13 21.22 14.24
CA GLY A 21 -11.04 20.53 13.36
C GLY A 21 -10.43 19.16 13.13
N ALA A 22 -11.11 18.11 13.59
CA ALA A 22 -10.75 16.73 13.29
C ALA A 22 -10.35 16.67 11.82
N ALA A 23 -9.10 16.30 11.54
CA ALA A 23 -8.59 16.40 10.18
C ALA A 23 -9.47 15.51 9.31
N SER A 24 -10.18 16.13 8.37
CA SER A 24 -11.10 15.38 7.54
C SER A 24 -10.30 14.36 6.74
N VAL A 25 -10.67 13.08 6.83
CA VAL A 25 -10.01 12.00 6.07
C VAL A 25 -9.86 12.44 4.61
N PRO A 26 -8.63 12.50 4.05
CA PRO A 26 -8.42 12.94 2.67
C PRO A 26 -9.08 12.00 1.69
N ASN A 27 -9.56 12.52 0.56
CA ASN A 27 -10.24 11.72 -0.47
C ASN A 27 -9.37 10.59 -1.04
N ILE A 28 -8.05 10.74 -0.99
CA ILE A 28 -7.07 9.72 -1.36
C ILE A 28 -6.09 9.52 -0.20
N VAL A 29 -5.87 8.26 0.16
CA VAL A 29 -4.84 7.81 1.10
C VAL A 29 -3.95 6.76 0.42
N TYR A 30 -2.81 6.47 1.03
CA TYR A 30 -1.75 5.66 0.45
C TYR A 30 -1.38 4.50 1.35
N ARG A 31 -1.13 3.33 0.76
CA ARG A 31 -0.63 2.15 1.48
C ARG A 31 0.52 1.51 0.74
N GLY A 32 1.65 1.35 1.42
CA GLY A 32 2.76 0.57 0.92
C GLY A 32 2.54 -0.94 1.13
N ASP A 33 2.80 -1.77 0.12
CA ASP A 33 2.76 -3.24 0.23
C ASP A 33 3.79 -3.88 -0.72
N HIS A 34 4.31 -5.05 -0.34
CA HIS A 34 5.25 -5.82 -1.17
C HIS A 34 4.51 -6.70 -2.18
N ARG A 35 3.24 -7.02 -1.91
CA ARG A 35 2.39 -7.79 -2.82
C ARG A 35 2.06 -6.93 -4.03
N SER A 36 2.15 -7.55 -5.21
CA SER A 36 1.79 -6.91 -6.46
C SER A 36 0.28 -6.65 -6.57
N PRO A 37 -0.14 -5.70 -7.41
CA PRO A 37 -1.56 -5.36 -7.59
C PRO A 37 -2.40 -6.57 -7.97
N ALA A 38 -1.78 -7.46 -8.74
CA ALA A 38 -2.17 -8.81 -9.03
C ALA A 38 -2.66 -9.64 -7.82
N ILE A 39 -1.81 -9.76 -6.81
CA ILE A 39 -2.07 -10.54 -5.60
C ILE A 39 -3.18 -9.86 -4.80
N ILE A 40 -3.12 -8.53 -4.64
CA ILE A 40 -4.13 -7.77 -3.90
C ILE A 40 -5.51 -7.90 -4.57
N HIS A 41 -5.57 -7.81 -5.90
CA HIS A 41 -6.80 -8.00 -6.67
C HIS A 41 -7.38 -9.40 -6.46
N LYS A 42 -6.56 -10.45 -6.61
CA LYS A 42 -6.97 -11.84 -6.40
C LYS A 42 -7.50 -12.08 -4.97
N GLN A 43 -6.97 -11.36 -3.99
CA GLN A 43 -7.41 -11.42 -2.59
C GLN A 43 -8.68 -10.61 -2.33
N GLY A 44 -9.10 -9.75 -3.27
CA GLY A 44 -10.25 -8.86 -3.12
C GLY A 44 -9.95 -7.53 -2.44
N GLY A 45 -8.67 -7.24 -2.16
CA GLY A 45 -8.21 -6.03 -1.47
C GLY A 45 -7.27 -6.30 -0.31
N PHE A 46 -7.23 -5.37 0.66
CA PHE A 46 -6.49 -5.49 1.90
C PHE A 46 -7.42 -5.92 3.04
N PHE A 47 -6.94 -6.88 3.84
CA PHE A 47 -7.64 -7.42 5.00
C PHE A 47 -6.73 -7.37 6.22
N ALA A 48 -7.33 -7.28 7.40
CA ALA A 48 -6.63 -7.33 8.68
C ALA A 48 -5.68 -8.53 8.75
N ARG A 49 -4.57 -8.38 9.49
CA ARG A 49 -3.45 -9.34 9.49
C ARG A 49 -3.88 -10.77 9.82
N GLY A 50 -4.77 -10.94 10.80
CA GLY A 50 -5.30 -12.24 11.22
C GLY A 50 -6.09 -12.99 10.16
N TYR A 51 -6.62 -12.29 9.15
CA TYR A 51 -7.48 -12.88 8.12
C TYR A 51 -6.82 -14.06 7.39
N ALA A 52 -5.53 -13.93 7.04
CA ALA A 52 -4.80 -14.96 6.29
C ALA A 52 -4.57 -16.25 7.08
N VAL A 53 -4.70 -16.20 8.41
CA VAL A 53 -4.47 -17.33 9.33
C VAL A 53 -5.73 -17.71 10.11
N GLY A 54 -6.90 -17.19 9.72
CA GLY A 54 -8.19 -17.52 10.34
C GLY A 54 -8.37 -16.96 11.75
N VAL A 55 -7.65 -15.90 12.11
CA VAL A 55 -7.86 -15.18 13.37
C VAL A 55 -8.88 -14.07 13.13
N GLU A 56 -10.00 -14.14 13.85
CA GLU A 56 -11.02 -13.10 13.82
C GLU A 56 -10.49 -11.80 14.43
N PRO A 57 -10.75 -10.64 13.80
CA PRO A 57 -10.42 -9.35 14.39
C PRO A 57 -11.20 -9.06 15.67
N ASP A 58 -10.52 -8.51 16.67
CA ASP A 58 -11.14 -8.00 17.90
C ASP A 58 -11.54 -6.53 17.71
N PRO A 59 -12.84 -6.19 17.70
CA PRO A 59 -13.29 -4.80 17.54
C PRO A 59 -12.90 -3.90 18.72
N LYS A 60 -12.45 -4.47 19.84
CA LYS A 60 -11.95 -3.74 21.02
C LYS A 60 -10.42 -3.71 21.08
N PHE A 61 -9.74 -4.17 20.03
CA PHE A 61 -8.29 -4.16 20.00
C PHE A 61 -7.77 -2.73 20.17
N PRO A 62 -6.83 -2.46 21.10
CA PRO A 62 -6.36 -1.10 21.33
C PRO A 62 -5.59 -0.56 20.12
N TYR A 63 -5.94 0.63 19.65
CA TYR A 63 -5.33 1.21 18.45
C TYR A 63 -3.82 1.48 18.65
N HIS A 64 -3.40 1.95 19.83
CA HIS A 64 -1.98 2.19 20.15
C HIS A 64 -1.14 0.92 19.99
N LYS A 65 -1.70 -0.24 20.37
CA LYS A 65 -1.05 -1.54 20.20
C LYS A 65 -0.85 -1.91 18.73
N HIS A 66 -1.77 -1.48 17.86
CA HIS A 66 -1.62 -1.63 16.41
C HIS A 66 -0.55 -0.69 15.85
N VAL A 67 -0.58 0.59 16.24
CA VAL A 67 0.35 1.64 15.77
C VAL A 67 1.79 1.33 16.17
N GLU A 68 2.03 1.02 17.45
CA GLU A 68 3.38 0.72 17.97
C GLU A 68 3.94 -0.62 17.47
N HIS A 69 3.07 -1.47 16.94
CA HIS A 69 3.33 -2.79 16.38
C HIS A 69 4.55 -3.55 16.93
N ASN A 70 4.32 -4.48 17.85
CA ASN A 70 5.30 -5.51 18.22
C ASN A 70 5.19 -6.76 17.31
N PRO A 71 6.14 -7.04 16.38
CA PRO A 71 6.04 -8.20 15.48
C PRO A 71 6.08 -9.55 16.20
N PHE A 72 6.51 -9.59 17.47
CA PHE A 72 6.58 -10.80 18.27
C PHE A 72 5.35 -11.04 19.16
N ASP A 73 4.43 -10.07 19.24
CA ASP A 73 3.19 -10.24 19.99
C ASP A 73 2.13 -10.92 19.10
N PRO A 74 1.75 -12.18 19.37
CA PRO A 74 0.75 -12.89 18.57
C PRO A 74 -0.64 -12.24 18.63
N GLU A 75 -0.93 -11.45 19.67
CA GLU A 75 -2.20 -10.73 19.79
C GLU A 75 -2.37 -9.69 18.67
N ASN A 76 -1.27 -9.22 18.04
CA ASN A 76 -1.36 -8.29 16.91
C ASN A 76 -2.06 -8.89 15.68
N LEU A 77 -2.27 -10.22 15.64
CA LEU A 77 -3.12 -10.85 14.64
C LEU A 77 -4.60 -10.49 14.81
N LYS A 78 -5.03 -10.13 16.02
CA LYS A 78 -6.40 -9.72 16.33
C LYS A 78 -6.69 -8.26 15.97
N SER A 79 -5.68 -7.47 15.61
CA SER A 79 -5.91 -6.07 15.21
C SER A 79 -6.87 -6.02 14.00
N PRO A 80 -7.96 -5.25 14.07
CA PRO A 80 -8.85 -5.03 12.94
C PRO A 80 -8.29 -4.00 11.94
N PHE A 81 -7.24 -3.27 12.34
CA PHE A 81 -6.84 -2.06 11.66
C PHE A 81 -5.92 -2.33 10.45
N LEU A 82 -6.11 -1.49 9.44
CA LEU A 82 -5.22 -1.35 8.30
C LEU A 82 -4.67 0.08 8.27
N SER A 83 -3.35 0.20 8.47
CA SER A 83 -2.63 1.46 8.36
C SER A 83 -2.61 1.99 6.92
N VAL A 84 -2.97 3.25 6.75
CA VAL A 84 -2.79 4.04 5.52
C VAL A 84 -2.26 5.42 5.91
N SER A 85 -1.61 6.11 4.98
CA SER A 85 -1.12 7.48 5.21
C SER A 85 -1.79 8.44 4.24
N SER A 86 -2.05 9.68 4.66
CA SER A 86 -2.40 10.75 3.72
C SER A 86 -1.23 11.18 2.83
N ARG A 87 -0.03 10.70 3.12
CA ARG A 87 1.22 11.05 2.47
C ARG A 87 1.79 9.88 1.68
N ARG A 88 1.88 10.07 0.36
CA ARG A 88 2.44 9.09 -0.58
C ARG A 88 3.90 8.75 -0.29
N ASP A 89 4.70 9.77 0.03
CA ASP A 89 6.13 9.65 0.34
C ASP A 89 6.38 8.88 1.65
N ILE A 90 5.51 9.07 2.65
CA ILE A 90 5.53 8.30 3.89
C ILE A 90 5.17 6.83 3.63
N ALA A 91 4.09 6.54 2.90
CA ALA A 91 3.73 5.17 2.55
C ALA A 91 4.85 4.45 1.78
N GLN A 92 5.54 5.17 0.88
CA GLN A 92 6.74 4.68 0.20
C GLN A 92 7.90 4.43 1.19
N PHE A 93 8.18 5.38 2.07
CA PHE A 93 9.24 5.26 3.07
C PHE A 93 9.04 4.02 3.94
N HIS A 94 7.83 3.81 4.47
CA HIS A 94 7.54 2.65 5.33
C HIS A 94 7.75 1.34 4.60
N ILE A 95 7.17 1.15 3.40
CA ILE A 95 7.32 -0.15 2.72
C ILE A 95 8.78 -0.45 2.38
N ARG A 96 9.60 0.58 2.13
CA ARG A 96 11.03 0.41 1.85
C ARG A 96 11.86 0.07 3.08
N HIS A 97 11.51 0.60 4.25
CA HIS A 97 12.29 0.43 5.47
C HIS A 97 11.72 -0.63 6.43
N TYR A 98 10.49 -1.09 6.20
CA TYR A 98 9.84 -2.08 7.06
C TYR A 98 10.56 -3.44 7.06
N MET A 99 11.05 -3.89 5.90
CA MET A 99 11.82 -5.14 5.78
C MET A 99 13.02 -4.94 4.87
N PRO A 100 14.24 -5.39 5.24
CA PRO A 100 15.42 -5.29 4.39
C PRO A 100 15.25 -5.89 2.99
N GLU A 101 14.43 -6.92 2.87
CA GLU A 101 14.11 -7.61 1.61
C GLU A 101 13.36 -6.70 0.63
N ASN A 102 12.55 -5.77 1.14
CA ASN A 102 11.84 -4.81 0.29
C ASN A 102 12.83 -3.90 -0.44
N ASN A 103 14.04 -3.71 0.10
CA ASN A 103 15.07 -2.93 -0.58
C ASN A 103 15.69 -3.61 -1.80
N LYS A 104 15.46 -4.91 -1.98
CA LYS A 104 16.00 -5.71 -3.08
C LYS A 104 14.97 -6.01 -4.16
N ASN A 105 13.70 -5.68 -3.90
CA ASN A 105 12.57 -6.04 -4.75
C ASN A 105 11.79 -4.79 -5.18
N TYR A 106 10.93 -4.99 -6.17
CA TYR A 106 9.87 -4.02 -6.45
C TYR A 106 8.84 -4.05 -5.32
N VAL A 107 8.36 -2.88 -4.95
CA VAL A 107 7.26 -2.70 -3.99
C VAL A 107 6.26 -1.70 -4.55
N TYR A 108 5.10 -1.62 -3.92
CA TYR A 108 3.97 -0.88 -4.46
C TYR A 108 3.41 0.10 -3.45
N VAL A 109 3.02 1.28 -3.92
CA VAL A 109 2.27 2.27 -3.13
C VAL A 109 0.91 2.43 -3.75
N TYR A 110 -0.11 1.90 -3.09
CA TYR A 110 -1.49 1.89 -3.57
C TYR A 110 -2.19 3.20 -3.24
N HIS A 111 -2.96 3.72 -4.19
CA HIS A 111 -3.78 4.91 -4.04
C HIS A 111 -5.21 4.46 -3.75
N ILE A 112 -5.75 4.87 -2.62
CA ILE A 112 -7.01 4.37 -2.08
C ILE A 112 -7.99 5.53 -1.96
N ASN A 113 -9.13 5.41 -2.64
CA ASN A 113 -10.24 6.35 -2.56
C ASN A 113 -11.09 6.10 -1.32
N THR A 114 -11.20 7.13 -0.48
CA THR A 114 -11.93 7.09 0.79
C THR A 114 -13.28 7.80 0.72
N THR A 115 -13.68 8.32 -0.44
CA THR A 115 -14.91 9.11 -0.59
C THR A 115 -16.18 8.26 -0.36
N GLY A 116 -17.27 8.95 0.01
CA GLY A 116 -18.58 8.30 0.24
C GLY A 116 -18.62 7.51 1.55
N VAL A 117 -19.31 6.35 1.51
CA VAL A 117 -19.57 5.49 2.70
C VAL A 117 -18.31 4.85 3.30
N VAL A 118 -17.17 4.92 2.61
CA VAL A 118 -15.91 4.34 3.11
C VAL A 118 -15.23 5.28 4.12
N LYS A 119 -15.52 6.60 4.05
CA LYS A 119 -14.83 7.62 4.84
C LYS A 119 -14.95 7.42 6.35
N GLN A 120 -16.10 6.90 6.79
CA GLN A 120 -16.43 6.65 8.20
C GLN A 120 -15.64 5.51 8.86
N TYR A 121 -14.96 4.67 8.07
CA TYR A 121 -14.14 3.56 8.58
C TYR A 121 -12.70 3.97 8.89
N TYR A 122 -12.32 5.22 8.58
CA TYR A 122 -10.98 5.73 8.78
C TYR A 122 -10.89 6.64 10.00
N HIS A 123 -9.96 6.32 10.88
CA HIS A 123 -9.71 7.05 12.12
C HIS A 123 -8.35 7.74 12.05
N ASP A 124 -8.29 9.06 12.26
CA ASP A 124 -7.03 9.81 12.30
C ASP A 124 -6.25 9.47 13.57
N VAL A 125 -5.07 8.88 13.43
CA VAL A 125 -4.25 8.45 14.57
C VAL A 125 -3.82 9.64 15.41
N ASN A 126 -3.48 10.78 14.79
CA ASN A 126 -3.11 11.98 15.54
C ASN A 126 -4.26 12.50 16.41
N ALA A 127 -5.48 12.42 15.89
CA ALA A 127 -6.68 12.81 16.64
C ALA A 127 -6.94 11.85 17.81
N LEU A 128 -6.77 10.53 17.61
CA LEU A 128 -6.94 9.53 18.68
C LEU A 128 -5.94 9.75 19.83
N TYR A 129 -4.66 9.94 19.53
CA TYR A 129 -3.66 10.23 20.56
C TYR A 129 -3.91 11.57 21.27
N ALA A 130 -4.38 12.59 20.55
CA ALA A 130 -4.73 13.87 21.15
C ALA A 130 -5.95 13.77 22.07
N GLU A 131 -6.95 12.95 21.72
CA GLU A 131 -8.12 12.65 22.56
C GLU A 131 -7.74 11.93 23.84
N ASP A 132 -6.79 10.99 23.76
CA ASP A 132 -6.28 10.24 24.92
C ASP A 132 -5.26 11.04 25.77
N GLU A 133 -4.92 12.27 25.37
CA GLU A 133 -3.90 13.12 26.02
C GLU A 133 -2.51 12.44 26.10
N VAL A 134 -2.18 11.60 25.10
CA VAL A 134 -0.90 10.86 25.02
C VAL A 134 -0.03 11.42 23.89
N GLU A 135 1.29 11.49 24.12
CA GLU A 135 2.25 11.89 23.08
C GLU A 135 2.31 10.86 21.95
N HIS A 136 2.11 11.32 20.71
CA HIS A 136 2.22 10.47 19.53
C HIS A 136 3.61 10.55 18.89
N THR A 137 4.45 9.55 19.15
CA THR A 137 5.84 9.46 18.65
C THR A 137 5.92 9.43 17.11
N PHE A 138 4.86 8.97 16.43
CA PHE A 138 4.82 8.80 14.98
C PHE A 138 3.87 9.79 14.28
N SER A 139 3.62 10.96 14.89
CA SER A 139 2.69 11.96 14.35
C SER A 139 2.98 12.44 12.93
N TYR A 140 4.24 12.37 12.52
CA TYR A 140 4.72 12.72 11.18
C TYR A 140 4.27 11.75 10.08
N GLU A 141 3.75 10.56 10.44
CA GLU A 141 3.28 9.57 9.48
C GLU A 141 1.94 9.97 8.82
N ASN A 142 1.22 10.91 9.45
CA ASN A 142 -0.13 11.31 9.03
C ASN A 142 -1.03 10.08 8.76
N GLU A 143 -0.95 9.12 9.68
CA GLU A 143 -1.60 7.81 9.61
C GLU A 143 -3.12 7.90 9.86
N PHE A 144 -3.86 7.12 9.09
CA PHE A 144 -5.25 6.78 9.34
C PHE A 144 -5.39 5.27 9.48
N LEU A 145 -6.23 4.81 10.40
CA LEU A 145 -6.56 3.40 10.57
C LEU A 145 -7.90 3.10 9.92
N SER A 146 -7.93 2.18 8.96
CA SER A 146 -9.19 1.58 8.49
C SER A 146 -9.55 0.40 9.37
N ASP A 147 -10.71 0.41 10.03
CA ASP A 147 -11.23 -0.73 10.81
C ASP A 147 -12.02 -1.74 9.97
N HIS A 148 -12.19 -1.48 8.67
CA HIS A 148 -12.80 -2.36 7.69
C HIS A 148 -11.80 -2.77 6.60
N PRO A 149 -12.05 -3.91 5.90
CA PRO A 149 -11.27 -4.28 4.72
C PRO A 149 -11.28 -3.19 3.64
N ILE A 150 -10.12 -2.90 3.07
CA ILE A 150 -9.99 -1.98 1.94
C ILE A 150 -10.12 -2.80 0.67
N LEU A 151 -11.35 -2.87 0.16
CA LEU A 151 -11.67 -3.68 -1.03
C LEU A 151 -10.95 -3.17 -2.28
N TRP A 152 -10.66 -4.07 -3.23
CA TRP A 152 -9.99 -3.72 -4.49
C TRP A 152 -10.65 -2.56 -5.23
N ARG A 153 -11.99 -2.48 -5.21
CA ARG A 153 -12.74 -1.37 -5.83
C ARG A 153 -12.41 0.03 -5.29
N ALA A 154 -11.82 0.12 -4.08
CA ALA A 154 -11.38 1.37 -3.50
C ALA A 154 -9.97 1.77 -3.97
N ILE A 155 -9.22 0.86 -4.59
CA ILE A 155 -7.88 1.11 -5.12
C ILE A 155 -8.02 1.72 -6.52
N THR A 156 -7.61 2.97 -6.67
CA THR A 156 -7.74 3.75 -7.92
C THR A 156 -6.43 3.84 -8.71
N GLY A 157 -5.34 3.34 -8.14
CA GLY A 157 -4.03 3.31 -8.77
C GLY A 157 -2.96 2.74 -7.85
N TRP A 158 -1.75 2.63 -8.38
CA TRP A 158 -0.56 2.29 -7.61
C TRP A 158 0.72 2.79 -8.29
N ASP A 159 1.75 2.92 -7.48
CA ASP A 159 3.11 3.15 -7.95
C ASP A 159 3.92 1.87 -7.95
N VAL A 160 4.79 1.73 -8.95
CA VAL A 160 5.81 0.69 -8.99
C VAL A 160 7.13 1.29 -8.55
N VAL A 161 7.58 0.93 -7.35
CA VAL A 161 8.81 1.43 -6.75
C VAL A 161 9.90 0.39 -6.93
N ASN A 162 10.99 0.76 -7.59
CA ASN A 162 12.11 -0.17 -7.83
C ASN A 162 12.99 -0.39 -6.58
N PRO A 163 13.95 -1.33 -6.64
CA PRO A 163 14.93 -1.55 -5.56
C PRO A 163 15.79 -0.34 -5.17
N GLN A 164 15.79 0.76 -5.94
CA GLN A 164 16.49 1.99 -5.59
C GLN A 164 15.57 3.01 -4.89
N GLY A 165 14.32 2.66 -4.61
CA GLY A 165 13.34 3.58 -4.05
C GLY A 165 12.83 4.63 -5.05
N VAL A 166 13.00 4.40 -6.35
CA VAL A 166 12.52 5.30 -7.41
C VAL A 166 11.20 4.76 -7.96
N ILE A 167 10.19 5.63 -8.03
CA ILE A 167 8.94 5.34 -8.73
C ILE A 167 9.26 5.23 -10.22
N LYS A 168 9.11 4.03 -10.78
CA LYS A 168 9.29 3.75 -12.21
C LYS A 168 8.05 4.08 -13.02
N GLU A 169 6.89 3.84 -12.43
CA GLU A 169 5.61 3.91 -13.10
C GLU A 169 4.53 4.26 -12.08
N THR A 170 3.59 5.11 -12.49
CA THR A 170 2.35 5.36 -11.76
C THR A 170 1.19 4.92 -12.64
N VAL A 171 0.49 3.89 -12.17
CA VAL A 171 -0.66 3.31 -12.85
C VAL A 171 -1.91 3.85 -12.19
N THR A 172 -2.74 4.58 -12.94
CA THR A 172 -4.06 5.04 -12.48
C THR A 172 -5.14 4.43 -13.36
N VAL A 173 -6.37 4.33 -12.85
CA VAL A 173 -7.54 3.92 -13.66
C VAL A 173 -7.66 4.81 -14.91
N GLU A 174 -7.44 6.12 -14.79
CA GLU A 174 -7.48 7.06 -15.92
C GLU A 174 -6.38 6.82 -16.96
N ASN A 175 -5.14 6.56 -16.52
CA ASN A 175 -4.03 6.26 -17.43
C ASN A 175 -4.25 4.94 -18.17
N LEU A 176 -4.79 3.93 -17.48
CA LEU A 176 -5.23 2.68 -18.10
C LEU A 176 -6.30 2.96 -19.16
N MET A 177 -7.32 3.77 -18.85
CA MET A 177 -8.37 4.15 -19.79
C MET A 177 -7.80 4.83 -21.05
N HIS A 178 -6.85 5.74 -20.89
CA HIS A 178 -6.21 6.42 -22.02
C HIS A 178 -5.32 5.49 -22.86
N MET A 179 -4.54 4.60 -22.24
CA MET A 179 -3.73 3.59 -22.96
C MET A 179 -4.58 2.61 -23.76
N ILE A 180 -5.77 2.29 -23.26
CA ILE A 180 -6.73 1.40 -23.93
C ILE A 180 -7.42 2.13 -25.09
N ALA A 181 -7.82 3.38 -24.89
CA ALA A 181 -8.49 4.18 -25.93
C ALA A 181 -7.56 4.46 -27.12
N SER A 182 -6.27 4.70 -26.88
CA SER A 182 -5.28 4.96 -27.93
C SER A 182 -4.92 3.72 -28.76
N THR A 183 -5.13 2.50 -28.24
CA THR A 183 -4.81 1.24 -28.94
C THR A 183 -5.95 0.69 -29.80
N ARG A 184 -7.19 1.21 -29.71
CA ARG A 184 -8.37 0.58 -30.36
C ARG A 184 -9.29 1.48 -31.19
N GLY A 185 -8.84 2.64 -31.66
CA GLY A 185 -9.54 3.36 -32.74
C GLY A 185 -11.00 3.76 -32.44
N GLY A 186 -11.25 4.38 -31.28
CA GLY A 186 -12.42 5.25 -31.09
C GLY A 186 -13.74 4.61 -30.62
N THR A 187 -13.77 3.36 -30.16
CA THR A 187 -14.99 2.84 -29.51
C THR A 187 -15.05 3.20 -28.01
N PRO A 188 -16.18 3.71 -27.49
CA PRO A 188 -16.36 3.97 -26.06
C PRO A 188 -16.17 2.69 -25.24
N VAL A 189 -15.47 2.80 -24.12
CA VAL A 189 -15.20 1.68 -23.20
C VAL A 189 -16.20 1.76 -22.04
N THR A 190 -17.00 0.71 -21.83
CA THR A 190 -17.96 0.64 -20.69
C THR A 190 -17.24 0.21 -19.40
N PRO A 191 -17.73 0.57 -18.20
CA PRO A 191 -17.13 0.17 -16.92
C PRO A 191 -16.87 -1.34 -16.76
N GLU A 192 -17.77 -2.23 -17.21
CA GLU A 192 -17.51 -3.68 -17.17
C GLU A 192 -16.38 -4.09 -18.11
N LYS A 193 -16.23 -3.38 -19.24
CA LYS A 193 -15.14 -3.57 -20.19
C LYS A 193 -13.83 -3.05 -19.61
N VAL A 194 -13.85 -1.98 -18.80
CA VAL A 194 -12.68 -1.50 -18.04
C VAL A 194 -12.24 -2.55 -17.04
N GLN A 195 -13.15 -3.09 -16.22
CA GLN A 195 -12.80 -4.12 -15.24
C GLN A 195 -12.23 -5.37 -15.93
N ARG A 196 -12.87 -5.84 -17.01
CA ARG A 196 -12.31 -6.92 -17.83
C ARG A 196 -10.94 -6.61 -18.42
N ILE A 197 -10.65 -5.35 -18.74
CA ILE A 197 -9.34 -4.95 -19.27
C ILE A 197 -8.32 -4.74 -18.15
N LEU A 198 -8.72 -4.32 -16.95
CA LEU A 198 -7.87 -4.38 -15.76
C LEU A 198 -7.50 -5.83 -15.47
N ASP A 199 -8.46 -6.75 -15.54
CA ASP A 199 -8.25 -8.19 -15.43
C ASP A 199 -7.35 -8.73 -16.57
N TRP A 200 -7.40 -8.13 -17.78
CA TRP A 200 -6.60 -8.56 -18.93
C TRP A 200 -5.19 -7.96 -18.97
N ALA A 201 -5.03 -6.68 -18.61
CA ALA A 201 -3.74 -6.02 -18.39
C ALA A 201 -3.00 -6.71 -17.24
N TYR A 202 -3.74 -7.16 -16.22
CA TYR A 202 -3.28 -8.04 -15.17
C TYR A 202 -2.72 -9.38 -15.69
N VAL A 203 -3.38 -10.03 -16.65
CA VAL A 203 -2.88 -11.25 -17.32
C VAL A 203 -1.68 -10.94 -18.23
N ALA A 204 -1.70 -9.83 -18.97
CA ALA A 204 -0.64 -9.48 -19.92
C ALA A 204 0.67 -9.07 -19.23
N TYR A 205 0.59 -8.31 -18.14
CA TYR A 205 1.77 -7.84 -17.40
C TYR A 205 2.47 -8.99 -16.65
N ASN A 206 1.72 -9.92 -16.06
CA ASN A 206 2.29 -11.09 -15.37
C ASN A 206 2.60 -12.26 -16.30
N GLY A 207 1.87 -12.39 -17.42
CA GLY A 207 2.16 -13.38 -18.45
C GLY A 207 3.51 -13.13 -19.12
N LEU A 208 3.95 -11.88 -19.24
CA LEU A 208 5.26 -11.51 -19.80
C LEU A 208 6.44 -11.89 -18.90
N ASP A 209 6.32 -11.76 -17.58
CA ASP A 209 7.37 -12.16 -16.64
C ASP A 209 7.45 -13.69 -16.49
N GLU A 210 6.31 -14.38 -16.45
CA GLU A 210 6.24 -15.85 -16.50
C GLU A 210 6.79 -16.39 -17.83
N LEU A 211 6.48 -15.77 -18.98
CA LEU A 211 7.05 -16.13 -20.28
C LEU A 211 8.55 -15.87 -20.35
N LYS A 212 9.04 -14.74 -19.82
CA LYS A 212 10.48 -14.45 -19.74
C LYS A 212 11.20 -15.50 -18.92
N LYS A 213 10.69 -15.81 -17.72
CA LYS A 213 11.27 -16.81 -16.83
C LYS A 213 11.27 -18.21 -17.47
N ALA A 214 10.17 -18.61 -18.10
CA ALA A 214 10.10 -19.87 -18.85
C ALA A 214 11.06 -19.92 -20.05
N THR A 215 11.25 -18.79 -20.73
CA THR A 215 12.19 -18.67 -21.86
C THR A 215 13.64 -18.74 -21.39
N GLU A 216 13.98 -18.06 -20.29
CA GLU A 216 15.32 -18.10 -19.67
C GLU A 216 15.65 -19.51 -19.14
N GLU A 217 14.71 -20.18 -18.49
CA GLU A 217 14.87 -21.58 -18.05
C GLU A 217 15.07 -22.54 -19.22
N LYS A 218 14.33 -22.34 -20.33
CA LYS A 218 14.50 -23.14 -21.56
C LYS A 218 15.89 -22.93 -22.16
N LEU A 219 16.33 -21.68 -22.30
CA LEU A 219 17.66 -21.34 -22.82
C LEU A 219 18.80 -21.89 -21.93
N ALA A 220 18.61 -21.87 -20.60
CA ALA A 220 19.57 -22.45 -19.67
C ALA A 220 19.68 -23.99 -19.82
N LYS A 221 18.55 -24.69 -19.99
CA LYS A 221 18.53 -26.14 -20.24
C LYS A 221 19.16 -26.51 -21.57
N GLU A 222 18.94 -25.73 -22.63
CA GLU A 222 19.56 -25.95 -23.95
C GLU A 222 21.09 -25.77 -23.89
N LYS A 223 21.59 -24.74 -23.19
CA LYS A 223 23.03 -24.56 -22.96
C LYS A 223 23.67 -25.68 -22.15
N ALA A 224 22.96 -26.19 -21.13
CA ALA A 224 23.43 -27.31 -20.30
C ALA A 224 23.40 -28.66 -21.05
N GLY A 225 22.43 -28.86 -21.95
CA GLY A 225 22.31 -30.06 -22.78
C GLY A 225 23.32 -30.13 -23.93
N GLY A 226 23.70 -28.98 -24.49
CA GLY A 226 24.67 -28.88 -25.59
C GLY A 226 26.11 -29.30 -25.25
N GLN A 227 26.48 -29.37 -23.97
CA GLN A 227 27.83 -29.78 -23.53
C GLN A 227 28.02 -31.30 -23.41
N ARG A 228 26.96 -32.12 -23.49
CA ARG A 228 27.08 -33.59 -23.34
C ARG A 228 27.31 -34.36 -24.65
N GLY A 229 27.38 -33.67 -25.81
CA GLY A 229 27.47 -34.31 -27.13
C GLY A 229 28.86 -34.47 -27.74
N ALA A 230 29.91 -33.87 -27.18
CA ALA A 230 31.20 -33.73 -27.88
C ALA A 230 32.33 -34.68 -27.43
N ALA A 231 32.02 -35.81 -26.77
CA ALA A 231 33.02 -36.80 -26.37
C ALA A 231 32.61 -38.23 -26.77
N ARG A 232 32.50 -38.51 -28.07
CA ARG A 232 32.69 -39.88 -28.58
C ARG A 232 34.11 -40.00 -29.09
N HIS A 233 34.96 -40.51 -28.21
CA HIS A 233 36.31 -40.95 -28.49
C HIS A 233 36.24 -42.09 -29.52
N VAL A 234 36.69 -41.82 -30.75
CA VAL A 234 36.84 -42.82 -31.80
C VAL A 234 38.08 -43.65 -31.44
N GLN A 235 37.89 -44.92 -31.07
CA GLN A 235 39.00 -45.88 -31.02
C GLN A 235 39.40 -46.24 -32.45
N PRO A 236 40.69 -46.12 -32.84
CA PRO A 236 41.16 -46.70 -34.09
C PRO A 236 41.34 -48.21 -33.90
N GLN A 237 40.61 -49.00 -34.68
CA GLN A 237 40.98 -50.39 -34.95
C GLN A 237 42.12 -50.37 -35.99
N LEU A 238 43.22 -51.03 -35.66
CA LEU A 238 44.24 -51.42 -36.63
C LEU A 238 44.53 -52.92 -36.43
N LEU A 239 44.50 -53.62 -37.56
CA LEU A 239 44.93 -54.99 -37.81
C LEU A 239 46.42 -55.17 -37.53
#